data_AF-A0A1D2RGZ6-F1
#
_entry.id   AF-A0A1D2RGZ6-F1
#
_cell.length_a   1.000
_cell.length_b   1.000
_cell.length_c   1.000
_cell.angle_alpha   90.00
_cell.angle_beta   90.00
_cell.angle_gamma   90.00
#
_symmetry.space_group_name_H-M   'P 1'
#
loop_
_entity.id
_entity.type
_entity.pdbx_description
1 polymer ?
#
loop_
_entity_poly.entity_id
_entity_poly.type
_entity_poly.pdbx_seq_one_letter_code
_entity_poly.pdbx_strand_id
1 'polypeptide(L)'
;MENAFIGDYLGTIEEFAPGEGTYVEEGKIYSATIGKVMSNSELHSVSVTGKIVPELEVGKVVYGDVMSMGKTGVTVIVKRISGFKNEIDQRTMIHVSNISDSYVDKPESLFAIGDIVKARVVKIFNGLFDISTRGEFGVVKAFCRKCRGPMVVSEKFEGKLECTLCKCSDDRKIAQDYGKVSEL
;
A
#
# COMPACT_ATOMS: atom_id res chain seq x y z
N MET A 1 2.91 -28.23 19.71
CA MET A 1 3.57 -26.91 19.74
C MET A 1 2.59 -25.91 19.16
N GLU A 2 2.20 -24.88 19.91
CA GLU A 2 1.34 -23.82 19.33
C GLU A 2 2.16 -22.85 18.47
N ASN A 3 3.43 -22.60 18.81
CA ASN A 3 4.31 -21.70 18.09
C ASN A 3 5.60 -22.40 17.65
N ALA A 4 6.19 -21.93 16.56
CA ALA A 4 7.47 -22.36 16.00
C ALA A 4 8.40 -21.16 15.76
N PHE A 5 9.69 -21.39 15.94
CA PHE A 5 10.79 -20.51 15.55
C PHE A 5 11.40 -20.97 14.23
N ILE A 6 12.23 -20.12 13.62
CA ILE A 6 12.91 -20.44 12.36
C ILE A 6 13.85 -21.63 12.60
N GLY A 7 13.70 -22.68 11.79
CA GLY A 7 14.46 -23.92 11.88
C GLY A 7 13.81 -25.00 12.77
N ASP A 8 12.68 -24.72 13.42
CA ASP A 8 11.96 -25.76 14.19
C ASP A 8 11.42 -26.85 13.26
N TYR A 9 11.61 -28.11 13.65
CA TYR A 9 11.10 -29.27 12.91
C TYR A 9 9.58 -29.41 13.09
N LEU A 10 8.87 -29.64 11.98
CA LEU A 10 7.40 -29.68 11.94
C LEU A 10 6.83 -31.05 11.52
N GLY A 11 7.63 -31.90 10.88
CA GLY A 11 7.19 -33.21 10.39
C GLY A 11 7.97 -33.67 9.17
N THR A 12 7.58 -34.80 8.57
CA THR A 12 8.15 -35.27 7.30
C THR A 12 7.20 -35.00 6.15
N ILE A 13 7.73 -34.99 4.92
CA ILE A 13 6.91 -34.89 3.70
C ILE A 13 5.99 -36.10 3.47
N GLU A 14 6.22 -37.20 4.19
CA GLU A 14 5.38 -38.40 4.15
C GLU A 14 4.13 -38.24 5.04
N GLU A 15 4.24 -37.43 6.09
CA GLU A 15 3.16 -37.14 7.03
C GLU A 15 2.35 -35.91 6.62
N PHE A 16 3.05 -34.87 6.12
CA PHE A 16 2.45 -33.59 5.76
C PHE A 16 2.94 -33.04 4.41
N ALA A 17 2.06 -32.39 3.67
CA ALA A 17 2.40 -31.46 2.62
C ALA A 17 2.91 -30.13 3.22
N PRO A 18 4.05 -29.59 2.76
CA PRO A 18 4.57 -28.31 3.22
C PRO A 18 3.68 -27.15 2.74
N GLY A 19 3.24 -26.32 3.69
CA GLY A 19 2.45 -25.11 3.44
C GLY A 19 3.26 -23.83 3.63
N GLU A 20 2.57 -22.68 3.63
CA GLU A 20 3.20 -21.36 3.83
C GLU A 20 4.00 -21.29 5.14
N GLY A 21 5.13 -20.56 5.09
CA GLY A 21 6.00 -20.40 6.25
C GLY A 21 6.84 -21.63 6.60
N THR A 22 6.97 -22.61 5.69
CA THR A 22 7.80 -23.81 5.86
C THR A 22 8.80 -23.99 4.72
N TYR A 23 9.85 -24.77 4.95
CA TYR A 23 10.77 -25.25 3.90
C TYR A 23 11.09 -26.73 4.11
N VAL A 24 11.55 -27.39 3.05
CA VAL A 24 11.90 -28.82 3.08
C VAL A 24 13.40 -28.97 2.94
N GLU A 25 13.99 -29.76 3.83
CA GLU A 25 15.40 -30.15 3.76
C GLU A 25 15.50 -31.64 4.15
N GLU A 26 16.13 -32.44 3.28
CA GLU A 26 16.28 -33.90 3.48
C GLU A 26 14.98 -34.65 3.82
N GLY A 27 13.86 -34.27 3.19
CA GLY A 27 12.55 -34.90 3.42
C GLY A 27 11.86 -34.53 4.73
N LYS A 28 12.47 -33.61 5.50
CA LYS A 28 11.92 -33.05 6.73
C LYS A 28 11.43 -31.63 6.47
N ILE A 29 10.32 -31.28 7.09
CA ILE A 29 9.70 -29.97 7.02
C ILE A 29 10.13 -29.18 8.23
N TYR A 30 10.63 -27.98 7.98
CA TYR A 30 11.09 -27.04 8.98
C TYR A 30 10.35 -25.72 8.85
N SER A 31 10.25 -24.98 9.94
CA SER A 31 9.68 -23.64 9.93
C SER A 31 10.63 -22.64 9.28
N ALA A 32 10.15 -21.93 8.26
CA ALA A 32 10.87 -20.82 7.62
C ALA A 32 10.68 -19.49 8.34
N THR A 33 9.72 -19.40 9.27
CA THR A 33 9.33 -18.14 9.94
C THR A 33 9.06 -18.35 11.43
N ILE A 34 8.84 -17.26 12.17
CA ILE A 34 8.36 -17.33 13.56
C ILE A 34 6.85 -17.15 13.54
N GLY A 35 6.10 -18.08 14.12
CA GLY A 35 4.65 -17.99 14.09
C GLY A 35 3.91 -19.17 14.71
N LYS A 36 2.59 -19.17 14.52
CA LYS A 36 1.70 -20.24 15.01
C LYS A 36 1.73 -21.41 14.04
N VAL A 37 1.92 -22.63 14.54
CA VAL A 37 1.86 -23.84 13.71
C VAL A 37 0.39 -24.19 13.46
N MET A 38 0.02 -24.33 12.19
CA MET A 38 -1.30 -24.71 11.73
C MET A 38 -1.18 -26.01 10.93
N SER A 39 -1.77 -27.08 11.45
CA SER A 39 -1.92 -28.34 10.73
C SER A 39 -3.37 -28.52 10.25
N ASN A 40 -3.54 -28.96 9.01
CA ASN A 40 -4.82 -29.34 8.45
C ASN A 40 -4.83 -30.86 8.28
N SER A 41 -5.65 -31.55 9.07
CA SER A 41 -5.75 -33.01 9.02
C SER A 41 -6.44 -33.54 7.76
N GLU A 42 -7.33 -32.77 7.12
CA GLU A 42 -8.00 -33.20 5.89
C GLU A 42 -7.06 -33.14 4.69
N LEU A 43 -6.26 -32.06 4.62
CA LEU A 43 -5.28 -31.86 3.55
C LEU A 43 -3.91 -32.47 3.86
N HIS A 44 -3.75 -33.06 5.06
CA HIS A 44 -2.47 -33.49 5.59
C HIS A 44 -1.39 -32.42 5.35
N SER A 45 -1.61 -31.18 5.79
CA SER A 45 -0.66 -30.09 5.52
C SER A 45 -0.20 -29.40 6.79
N VAL A 46 1.02 -28.87 6.80
CA VAL A 46 1.55 -28.08 7.92
C VAL A 46 2.07 -26.73 7.42
N SER A 47 1.68 -25.66 8.11
CA SER A 47 2.04 -24.27 7.79
C SER A 47 2.39 -23.52 9.07
N VAL A 48 3.17 -22.46 8.96
CA VAL A 48 3.50 -21.58 10.10
C VAL A 48 3.02 -20.18 9.78
N THR A 49 2.00 -19.74 10.51
CA THR A 49 1.40 -18.42 10.34
C THR A 49 2.18 -17.41 11.18
N GLY A 50 3.14 -16.72 10.56
CA GLY A 50 3.92 -15.66 11.19
C GLY A 50 3.35 -14.26 10.97
N LYS A 51 4.14 -13.22 11.29
CA LYS A 51 3.89 -11.87 10.76
C LYS A 51 4.00 -11.95 9.23
N ILE A 52 2.87 -12.08 8.55
CA ILE A 52 2.81 -12.01 7.09
C ILE A 52 3.31 -10.62 6.71
N VAL A 53 4.34 -10.56 5.87
CA VAL A 53 4.70 -9.32 5.18
C VAL A 53 3.64 -9.17 4.09
N PRO A 54 2.72 -8.19 4.20
CA PRO A 54 1.65 -8.08 3.22
C PRO A 54 2.25 -7.72 1.87
N GLU A 55 1.97 -8.53 0.86
CA GLU A 55 2.38 -8.27 -0.52
C GLU A 55 1.35 -7.39 -1.22
N LEU A 56 1.81 -6.59 -2.18
CA LEU A 56 0.90 -5.84 -3.04
C LEU A 56 0.27 -6.78 -4.06
N GLU A 57 -1.05 -6.81 -4.07
CA GLU A 57 -1.85 -7.55 -5.05
C GLU A 57 -2.72 -6.58 -5.85
N VAL A 58 -3.04 -6.97 -7.09
CA VAL A 58 -3.97 -6.22 -7.94
C VAL A 58 -5.34 -6.14 -7.25
N GLY A 59 -5.93 -4.94 -7.25
CA GLY A 59 -7.23 -4.66 -6.63
C GLY A 59 -7.16 -4.16 -5.19
N LYS A 60 -6.03 -4.32 -4.49
CA LYS A 60 -5.86 -3.80 -3.12
C LYS A 60 -5.79 -2.28 -3.09
N VAL A 61 -6.36 -1.69 -2.04
CA VAL A 61 -6.25 -0.26 -1.73
C VAL A 61 -5.00 -0.03 -0.91
N VAL A 62 -4.23 1.00 -1.26
CA VAL A 62 -2.93 1.31 -0.69
C VAL A 62 -2.82 2.79 -0.35
N TYR A 63 -1.98 3.09 0.63
CA TYR A 63 -1.63 4.45 1.05
C TYR A 63 -0.13 4.67 0.90
N GLY A 64 0.26 5.81 0.36
CA GLY A 64 1.67 6.10 0.13
C GLY A 64 1.99 7.57 -0.06
N ASP A 65 3.28 7.87 0.04
CA ASP A 65 3.83 9.21 -0.10
C ASP A 65 4.24 9.48 -1.55
N VAL A 66 3.84 10.63 -2.07
CA VAL A 66 4.32 11.11 -3.38
C VAL A 66 5.80 11.49 -3.26
N MET A 67 6.65 10.77 -3.98
CA MET A 67 8.10 11.00 -3.98
C MET A 67 8.55 11.93 -5.09
N SER A 68 8.01 11.74 -6.30
CA SER A 68 8.36 12.55 -7.46
C SER A 68 7.26 12.52 -8.52
N MET A 69 7.30 13.48 -9.44
CA MET A 69 6.37 13.59 -10.56
C MET A 69 7.16 13.86 -11.83
N GLY A 70 6.66 13.37 -12.95
CA GLY A 70 7.20 13.67 -14.27
C GLY A 70 6.12 13.51 -15.34
N LYS A 71 6.53 13.66 -16.60
CA LYS A 71 5.59 13.64 -17.75
C LYS A 71 4.79 12.34 -17.88
N THR A 72 5.38 11.22 -17.46
CA THR A 72 4.77 9.89 -17.60
C THR A 72 3.87 9.51 -16.43
N GLY A 73 3.97 10.21 -15.30
CA GLY A 73 3.18 9.89 -14.11
C GLY A 73 3.81 10.35 -12.80
N VAL A 74 3.34 9.76 -11.70
CA VAL A 74 3.71 10.11 -10.33
C VAL A 74 4.33 8.89 -9.65
N THR A 75 5.52 9.03 -9.09
CA THR A 75 6.13 7.98 -8.26
C THR A 75 5.62 8.10 -6.83
N VAL A 76 5.08 7.01 -6.31
CA VAL A 76 4.55 6.92 -4.94
C VAL A 76 5.23 5.78 -4.22
N ILE A 77 5.70 6.02 -3.00
CA ILE A 77 6.14 4.95 -2.10
C ILE A 77 4.95 4.54 -1.26
N VAL A 78 4.45 3.33 -1.49
CA VAL A 78 3.39 2.75 -0.69
C VAL A 78 3.95 2.35 0.66
N LYS A 79 3.34 2.89 1.72
CA LYS A 79 3.70 2.62 3.12
C LYS A 79 2.74 1.67 3.82
N ARG A 80 1.50 1.57 3.35
CA ARG A 80 0.48 0.72 3.98
C ARG A 80 -0.51 0.17 2.95
N ILE A 81 -0.96 -1.06 3.18
CA ILE A 81 -2.07 -1.68 2.46
C ILE A 81 -3.30 -1.62 3.36
N SER A 82 -4.44 -1.18 2.83
CA SER A 82 -5.70 -1.12 3.60
C SER A 82 -6.07 -2.51 4.14
N GLY A 83 -6.50 -2.55 5.40
CA GLY A 83 -6.76 -3.80 6.12
C GLY A 83 -5.53 -4.46 6.77
N PHE A 84 -4.31 -4.01 6.48
CA PHE A 84 -3.09 -4.51 7.12
C PHE A 84 -2.47 -3.45 8.04
N LYS A 85 -2.03 -3.87 9.23
CA LYS A 85 -1.36 -2.98 10.19
C LYS A 85 0.12 -2.78 9.89
N ASN A 86 0.72 -3.70 9.14
CA ASN A 86 2.14 -3.69 8.85
C ASN A 86 2.48 -2.53 7.90
N GLU A 87 3.62 -1.90 8.15
CA GLU A 87 4.21 -0.95 7.21
C GLU A 87 5.02 -1.70 6.15
N ILE A 88 5.01 -1.17 4.95
CA ILE A 88 5.80 -1.64 3.81
C ILE A 88 6.55 -0.47 3.18
N ASP A 89 7.46 -0.75 2.26
CA ASP A 89 8.19 0.28 1.53
C ASP A 89 8.28 -0.09 0.05
N GLN A 90 7.12 -0.09 -0.61
CA GLN A 90 7.03 -0.51 -2.01
C GLN A 90 7.02 0.69 -2.94
N ARG A 91 8.00 0.77 -3.84
CA ARG A 91 8.00 1.77 -4.91
C ARG A 91 6.94 1.42 -5.96
N THR A 92 6.06 2.38 -6.24
CA THR A 92 4.96 2.26 -7.20
C THR A 92 4.90 3.49 -8.09
N MET A 93 4.10 3.43 -9.15
CA MET A 93 3.87 4.55 -10.06
C MET A 93 2.38 4.68 -10.38
N ILE A 94 1.88 5.90 -10.45
CA ILE A 94 0.59 6.23 -11.07
C ILE A 94 0.91 6.68 -12.48
N HIS A 95 0.63 5.85 -13.48
CA HIS A 95 0.72 6.30 -14.88
C HIS A 95 -0.25 7.47 -15.14
N VAL A 96 0.09 8.41 -16.03
CA VAL A 96 -0.74 9.61 -16.29
C VAL A 96 -2.19 9.28 -16.64
N SER A 97 -2.42 8.18 -17.37
CA SER A 97 -3.78 7.71 -17.67
C SER A 97 -4.54 7.35 -16.40
N ASN A 98 -3.89 6.83 -15.37
CA ASN A 98 -4.48 6.32 -14.14
C ASN A 98 -4.64 7.40 -13.06
N ILE A 99 -4.35 8.66 -13.37
CA ILE A 99 -4.55 9.76 -12.44
C ILE A 99 -6.03 10.10 -12.31
N SER A 100 -6.75 10.31 -13.41
CA SER A 100 -8.14 10.75 -13.36
C SER A 100 -8.92 10.17 -14.54
N ASP A 101 -10.25 10.19 -14.40
CA ASP A 101 -11.16 9.85 -15.50
C ASP A 101 -11.25 11.01 -16.52
N SER A 102 -10.95 12.23 -16.07
CA SER A 102 -10.81 13.42 -16.92
C SER A 102 -9.37 13.62 -17.40
N TYR A 103 -9.21 14.38 -18.49
CA TYR A 103 -7.89 14.74 -18.99
C TYR A 103 -7.06 15.50 -17.94
N VAL A 104 -5.81 15.08 -17.77
CA VAL A 104 -4.83 15.70 -16.87
C VAL A 104 -3.71 16.27 -17.70
N ASP A 105 -3.59 17.60 -17.70
CA ASP A 105 -2.50 18.29 -18.42
C ASP A 105 -1.15 18.08 -17.74
N LYS A 106 -1.10 18.29 -16.41
CA LYS A 106 0.13 18.24 -15.61
C LYS A 106 -0.11 17.53 -14.28
N PRO A 107 0.57 16.40 -13.98
CA PRO A 107 0.47 15.77 -12.67
C PRO A 107 0.84 16.72 -11.52
N GLU A 108 1.73 17.68 -11.77
CA GLU A 108 2.18 18.67 -10.81
C GLU A 108 1.12 19.69 -10.41
N SER A 109 -0.05 19.74 -11.08
CA SER A 109 -1.19 20.53 -10.61
C SER A 109 -2.12 19.74 -9.68
N LEU A 110 -1.98 18.41 -9.63
CA LEU A 110 -2.87 17.53 -8.89
C LEU A 110 -2.21 16.88 -7.66
N PHE A 111 -0.88 16.82 -7.65
CA PHE A 111 -0.08 16.24 -6.57
C PHE A 111 1.11 17.14 -6.22
N ALA A 112 1.64 16.98 -5.01
CA ALA A 112 2.92 17.55 -4.59
C ALA A 112 3.76 16.54 -3.81
N ILE A 113 5.07 16.79 -3.75
CA ILE A 113 6.00 15.93 -3.00
C ILE A 113 5.67 15.94 -1.51
N GLY A 114 5.54 14.74 -0.95
CA GLY A 114 5.15 14.48 0.43
C GLY A 114 3.64 14.53 0.69
N ASP A 115 2.80 14.68 -0.35
CA ASP A 115 1.37 14.40 -0.21
C ASP A 115 1.17 12.90 0.02
N ILE A 116 0.20 12.56 0.89
CA ILE A 116 -0.21 11.18 1.12
C ILE A 116 -1.41 10.89 0.22
N VAL A 117 -1.30 9.81 -0.54
CA VAL A 117 -2.27 9.41 -1.56
C VAL A 117 -2.85 8.05 -1.22
N LYS A 118 -4.17 7.94 -1.34
CA LYS A 118 -4.93 6.68 -1.39
C LYS A 118 -5.11 6.28 -2.84
N ALA A 119 -4.73 5.07 -3.18
CA ALA A 119 -4.80 4.53 -4.54
C ALA A 119 -5.17 3.05 -4.54
N ARG A 120 -5.45 2.50 -5.72
CA ARG A 120 -5.70 1.06 -5.91
C ARG A 120 -4.69 0.47 -6.88
N VAL A 121 -4.14 -0.69 -6.54
CA VAL A 121 -3.23 -1.43 -7.44
C VAL A 121 -4.01 -1.91 -8.66
N VAL A 122 -3.57 -1.55 -9.86
CA VAL A 122 -4.25 -1.93 -11.12
C VAL A 122 -3.45 -2.90 -11.96
N LYS A 123 -2.12 -2.87 -11.87
CA LYS A 123 -1.27 -3.78 -12.64
C LYS A 123 0.05 -4.01 -11.91
N ILE A 124 0.51 -5.26 -11.96
CA ILE A 124 1.83 -5.66 -11.52
C ILE A 124 2.48 -6.37 -12.71
N PHE A 125 3.62 -5.88 -13.16
CA PHE A 125 4.34 -6.48 -14.28
C PHE A 125 5.84 -6.33 -14.09
N ASN A 126 6.57 -7.46 -14.04
CA ASN A 126 8.02 -7.49 -13.85
C ASN A 126 8.52 -6.64 -12.66
N GLY A 127 7.82 -6.70 -11.52
CA GLY A 127 8.15 -5.92 -10.32
C GLY A 127 7.80 -4.43 -10.40
N LEU A 128 7.17 -3.98 -11.49
CA LEU A 128 6.60 -2.63 -11.60
C LEU A 128 5.14 -2.68 -11.14
N PHE A 129 4.81 -1.81 -10.19
CA PHE A 129 3.49 -1.70 -9.60
C PHE A 129 2.83 -0.40 -10.10
N ASP A 130 1.82 -0.55 -10.94
CA ASP A 130 0.98 0.55 -11.40
C ASP A 130 -0.24 0.66 -10.49
N ILE A 131 -0.44 1.85 -9.95
CA ILE A 131 -1.54 2.18 -9.05
C ILE A 131 -2.40 3.28 -9.68
N SER A 132 -3.69 3.28 -9.39
CA SER A 132 -4.66 4.21 -9.95
C SER A 132 -5.30 5.05 -8.87
N THR A 133 -5.50 6.32 -9.19
CA THR A 133 -6.25 7.28 -8.36
C THR A 133 -7.59 7.67 -9.00
N ARG A 134 -8.03 7.00 -10.07
CA ARG A 134 -9.36 7.26 -10.69
C ARG A 134 -10.52 7.05 -9.71
N GLY A 135 -11.67 7.69 -9.95
CA GLY A 135 -12.82 7.61 -9.05
C GLY A 135 -12.60 8.30 -7.70
N GLU A 136 -12.90 7.59 -6.60
CA GLU A 136 -12.89 8.09 -5.21
C GLU A 136 -11.48 8.24 -4.59
N PHE A 137 -10.46 7.76 -5.30
CA PHE A 137 -9.06 7.78 -4.87
C PHE A 137 -8.38 9.13 -5.15
N GLY A 138 -7.25 9.38 -4.50
CA GLY A 138 -6.54 10.66 -4.61
C GLY A 138 -5.73 10.99 -3.37
N VAL A 139 -5.36 12.27 -3.25
CA VAL A 139 -4.69 12.81 -2.07
C VAL A 139 -5.64 12.76 -0.89
N VAL A 140 -5.19 12.21 0.24
CA VAL A 140 -5.94 12.13 1.50
C VAL A 140 -5.40 13.07 2.58
N LYS A 141 -4.13 13.48 2.44
CA LYS A 141 -3.48 14.48 3.29
C LYS A 141 -2.43 15.22 2.48
N ALA A 142 -2.51 16.54 2.46
CA ALA A 142 -1.62 17.40 1.70
C ALA A 142 -0.92 18.43 2.57
N PHE A 143 0.22 18.91 2.09
CA PHE A 143 0.99 19.98 2.72
C PHE A 143 1.19 21.15 1.76
N CYS A 144 1.11 22.37 2.30
CA CYS A 144 1.26 23.58 1.53
C CYS A 144 2.63 23.64 0.86
N ARG A 145 2.67 23.92 -0.45
CA ARG A 145 3.93 24.07 -1.21
C ARG A 145 4.83 25.19 -0.67
N LYS A 146 4.24 26.22 -0.08
CA LYS A 146 4.96 27.42 0.40
C LYS A 146 5.52 27.26 1.80
N CYS A 147 4.69 26.85 2.77
CA CYS A 147 5.06 26.84 4.18
C CYS A 147 5.02 25.46 4.84
N ARG A 148 4.74 24.40 4.07
CA ARG A 148 4.59 23.01 4.53
C ARG A 148 3.52 22.79 5.62
N GLY A 149 2.68 23.81 5.88
CA GLY A 149 1.55 23.69 6.79
C GLY A 149 0.49 22.71 6.27
N PRO A 150 -0.28 22.06 7.15
CA PRO A 150 -1.33 21.16 6.73
C PRO A 150 -2.40 21.91 5.94
N MET A 151 -2.96 21.24 4.93
CA MET A 151 -4.05 21.79 4.13
C MET A 151 -5.37 21.12 4.48
N VAL A 152 -6.44 21.92 4.44
CA VAL A 152 -7.83 21.47 4.66
C VAL A 152 -8.68 21.83 3.45
N VAL A 153 -9.81 21.16 3.27
CA VAL A 153 -10.76 21.55 2.21
C VAL A 153 -11.25 22.96 2.48
N SER A 154 -11.18 23.84 1.47
CA SER A 154 -11.62 25.22 1.61
C SER A 154 -13.15 25.28 1.68
N GLU A 155 -13.68 26.02 2.65
CA GLU A 155 -15.11 26.30 2.74
C GLU A 155 -15.58 27.30 1.68
N LYS A 156 -14.65 28.09 1.12
CA LYS A 156 -14.94 29.16 0.17
C LYS A 156 -14.99 28.70 -1.27
N PHE A 157 -14.21 27.67 -1.60
CA PHE A 157 -14.06 27.18 -2.97
C PHE A 157 -14.17 25.66 -2.96
N GLU A 158 -15.21 25.17 -3.63
CA GLU A 158 -15.46 23.73 -3.76
C GLU A 158 -14.29 23.04 -4.49
N GLY A 159 -13.86 21.90 -3.96
CA GLY A 159 -12.77 21.10 -4.55
C GLY A 159 -11.36 21.67 -4.41
N LYS A 160 -11.15 22.76 -3.65
CA LYS A 160 -9.81 23.31 -3.39
C LYS A 160 -9.33 23.02 -1.98
N LEU A 161 -8.01 22.94 -1.82
CA LEU A 161 -7.37 22.89 -0.51
C LEU A 161 -6.85 24.26 -0.13
N GLU A 162 -6.97 24.61 1.15
CA GLU A 162 -6.48 25.85 1.73
C GLU A 162 -5.55 25.55 2.90
N CYS A 163 -4.41 26.22 2.96
CA CYS A 163 -3.47 26.08 4.06
C CYS A 163 -4.00 26.75 5.33
N THR A 164 -3.94 26.05 6.45
CA THR A 164 -4.37 26.59 7.75
C THR A 164 -3.47 27.72 8.26
N LEU A 165 -2.19 27.74 7.84
CA LEU A 165 -1.19 28.71 8.30
C LEU A 165 -1.10 29.95 7.40
N CYS A 166 -0.86 29.77 6.11
CA CYS A 166 -0.60 30.88 5.18
C CYS A 166 -1.77 31.24 4.26
N LYS A 167 -2.91 30.52 4.36
CA LYS A 167 -4.14 30.75 3.57
C LYS A 167 -3.98 30.66 2.05
N CYS A 168 -2.85 30.14 1.56
CA CYS A 168 -2.70 29.82 0.15
C CYS A 168 -3.65 28.68 -0.23
N SER A 169 -4.36 28.87 -1.35
CA SER A 169 -5.15 27.83 -2.01
C SER A 169 -4.26 27.02 -2.94
N ASP A 170 -4.51 25.71 -3.03
CA ASP A 170 -3.84 24.82 -3.96
C ASP A 170 -4.85 23.83 -4.54
N ASP A 171 -4.65 23.50 -5.81
CA ASP A 171 -5.45 22.48 -6.49
C ASP A 171 -4.79 21.11 -6.24
N ARG A 172 -5.60 20.12 -5.87
CA ARG A 172 -5.18 18.74 -5.69
C ARG A 172 -6.26 17.82 -6.21
N LYS A 173 -5.87 16.62 -6.60
CA LYS A 173 -6.83 15.54 -6.78
C LYS A 173 -7.25 15.01 -5.41
N ILE A 174 -8.26 15.62 -4.81
CA ILE A 174 -8.74 15.31 -3.47
C ILE A 174 -9.49 13.95 -3.50
N ALA A 175 -9.12 13.03 -2.62
CA ALA A 175 -9.88 11.80 -2.39
C ALA A 175 -11.17 12.09 -1.63
N GLN A 176 -12.19 11.25 -1.80
CA GLN A 176 -13.49 11.46 -1.16
C GLN A 176 -13.42 11.47 0.39
N ASP A 177 -12.43 10.79 0.96
CA ASP A 177 -12.18 10.64 2.39
C ASP A 177 -11.02 11.52 2.90
N TYR A 178 -10.69 12.62 2.20
CA TYR A 178 -9.65 13.56 2.62
C TYR A 178 -9.81 14.00 4.08
N GLY A 179 -8.73 13.89 4.86
CA GLY A 179 -8.70 14.24 6.28
C GLY A 179 -9.51 13.32 7.21
N LYS A 180 -10.15 12.26 6.71
CA LYS A 180 -10.98 11.31 7.47
C LYS A 180 -10.43 9.88 7.46
N VAL A 181 -9.16 9.72 7.13
CA VAL A 181 -8.53 8.39 7.05
C VAL A 181 -8.01 7.99 8.43
N SER A 182 -8.60 6.97 9.04
CA SER A 182 -8.18 6.37 10.31
C SER A 182 -6.99 5.42 10.17
N GLU A 183 -6.66 5.04 8.94
CA GLU A 183 -5.60 4.10 8.58
C GLU A 183 -4.22 4.75 8.39
N LEU A 184 -4.12 6.08 8.49
CA LEU A 184 -2.86 6.85 8.40
C LEU A 184 -2.18 6.97 9.76
#